data_AF-A0A4V4I9B2-F1
#
_entry.id   AF-A0A4V4I9B2-F1
#
_cell.length_a   1.000
_cell.length_b   1.000
_cell.length_c   1.000
_cell.angle_alpha   90.00
_cell.angle_beta   90.00
_cell.angle_gamma   90.00
#
_symmetry.space_group_name_H-M   'P 1'
#
loop_
_entity.id
_entity.type
_entity.pdbx_description
1 polymer ?
#
loop_
_entity_poly.entity_id
_entity_poly.type
_entity_poly.pdbx_seq_one_letter_code
_entity_poly.pdbx_strand_id
1 'polypeptide(L)'
;MSPYLHRESANPTELHDKPLPGIPGPGLTEGPPPSYEHVCEQVPTYTRAAAEERPVAFDDVMSALLNFDPGQVVSSWHAFRTLQLSLLSPLCAQVQDLQRRITRIKPRVHRLEDIGQCDEITIRLAREQKVLDTALQWGERYLDAALVLKYGLDKSRDAAGQAARAGNHIEATSHVRAAAEHADKLLEVSIQLSRPGRQPQPLHTSIKTQLEVLQTVIQTLGSRATSRVWAFVQVASRSNYEVHY
;
A
#
# COMPACT_ATOMS: atom_id res chain seq x y z
N MET A 1 39.14 -56.49 -25.13
CA MET A 1 39.28 -55.80 -23.83
C MET A 1 38.04 -54.95 -23.63
N SER A 2 37.15 -55.42 -22.75
CA SER A 2 35.90 -54.76 -22.38
C SER A 2 35.76 -54.94 -20.87
N PRO A 3 35.61 -53.87 -20.07
CA PRO A 3 35.19 -53.99 -18.69
C PRO A 3 33.73 -53.49 -18.58
N TYR A 4 32.81 -54.42 -18.36
CA TYR A 4 32.20 -54.69 -17.05
C TYR A 4 31.37 -53.52 -16.49
N LEU A 5 30.05 -53.74 -16.59
CA LEU A 5 29.01 -53.14 -15.78
C LEU A 5 29.37 -53.25 -14.29
N HIS A 6 29.50 -52.11 -13.61
CA HIS A 6 29.18 -52.04 -12.19
C HIS A 6 28.08 -51.00 -11.97
N ARG A 7 26.94 -51.53 -11.57
CA ARG A 7 25.77 -50.84 -11.04
C ARG A 7 26.10 -50.46 -9.60
N GLU A 8 26.42 -49.20 -9.36
CA GLU A 8 26.39 -48.64 -8.01
C GLU A 8 25.00 -48.04 -7.76
N SER A 9 24.35 -48.53 -6.71
CA SER A 9 23.16 -47.93 -6.13
C SER A 9 23.55 -46.62 -5.45
N ALA A 10 22.97 -45.51 -5.91
CA ALA A 10 22.95 -44.26 -5.15
C ALA A 10 21.52 -43.96 -4.71
N ASN A 11 21.41 -43.65 -3.42
CA ASN A 11 20.21 -43.46 -2.61
C ASN A 11 19.17 -42.48 -3.19
N PRO A 12 17.86 -42.66 -2.90
CA PRO A 12 16.81 -41.76 -3.34
C PRO A 12 16.73 -40.46 -2.50
N THR A 13 17.85 -39.95 -1.99
CA THR A 13 17.88 -38.81 -1.04
C THR A 13 18.62 -37.59 -1.59
N GLU A 14 19.15 -37.62 -2.81
CA GLU A 14 19.92 -36.50 -3.41
C GLU A 14 19.15 -35.72 -4.49
N LEU A 15 17.81 -35.63 -4.36
CA LEU A 15 16.96 -34.90 -5.30
C LEU A 15 16.19 -33.74 -4.68
N HIS A 16 16.65 -33.22 -3.53
CA HIS A 16 16.02 -32.05 -2.88
C HIS A 16 16.90 -30.81 -2.67
N ASP A 17 18.19 -30.84 -2.99
CA ASP A 17 19.09 -29.69 -2.75
C ASP A 17 19.63 -29.05 -4.03
N LYS A 18 18.73 -28.75 -4.97
CA LYS A 18 18.99 -27.71 -5.98
C LYS A 18 18.04 -26.55 -5.73
N PRO A 19 18.52 -25.38 -5.27
CA PRO A 19 17.66 -24.21 -5.21
C PRO A 19 17.24 -23.84 -6.64
N LEU A 20 15.93 -23.74 -6.85
CA LEU A 20 15.34 -23.16 -8.04
C LEU A 20 15.90 -21.74 -8.26
N PRO A 21 16.02 -21.25 -9.51
CA PRO A 21 16.48 -19.88 -9.78
C PRO A 21 15.65 -18.89 -8.96
N GLY A 22 16.34 -18.17 -8.07
CA GLY A 22 15.74 -17.48 -6.94
C GLY A 22 14.69 -16.44 -7.34
N ILE A 23 13.47 -16.66 -6.86
CA ILE A 23 12.59 -15.56 -6.45
C ILE A 23 13.30 -14.90 -5.25
N PRO A 24 13.61 -13.59 -5.26
CA PRO A 24 14.24 -12.95 -4.12
C PRO A 24 13.35 -13.10 -2.89
N GLY A 25 13.81 -13.90 -1.92
CA GLY A 25 13.25 -13.94 -0.57
C GLY A 25 13.48 -12.61 0.16
N PRO A 26 12.75 -12.35 1.26
CA PRO A 26 12.59 -11.03 1.85
C PRO A 26 13.83 -10.61 2.65
N GLY A 27 14.88 -10.22 1.93
CA GLY A 27 15.89 -9.31 2.44
C GLY A 27 15.39 -7.89 2.26
N LEU A 28 14.64 -7.38 3.23
CA LEU A 28 14.31 -5.96 3.34
C LEU A 28 15.61 -5.19 3.60
N THR A 29 16.38 -4.88 2.54
CA THR A 29 17.17 -3.65 2.55
C THR A 29 16.20 -2.51 2.27
N GLU A 30 15.39 -2.20 3.27
CA GLU A 30 14.68 -0.92 3.38
C GLU A 30 15.75 0.16 3.52
N GLY A 31 16.18 0.72 2.39
CA GLY A 31 16.63 2.10 2.42
C GLY A 31 15.44 2.95 2.85
N PRO A 32 15.57 3.86 3.83
CA PRO A 32 14.52 4.84 4.07
C PRO A 32 14.21 5.54 2.74
N PRO A 33 12.93 5.88 2.47
CA PRO A 33 12.63 6.68 1.29
C PRO A 33 13.55 7.92 1.32
N PRO A 34 14.13 8.31 0.18
CA PRO A 34 15.07 9.44 0.15
C PRO A 34 14.45 10.66 0.82
N SER A 35 15.27 11.42 1.56
CA SER A 35 14.76 12.54 2.35
C SER A 35 14.04 13.53 1.43
N TYR A 36 12.96 14.14 1.91
CA TYR A 36 12.18 15.10 1.13
C TYR A 36 13.06 16.19 0.51
N GLU A 37 14.05 16.67 1.27
CA GLU A 37 15.04 17.66 0.83
C GLU A 37 15.94 17.10 -0.29
N HIS A 38 16.43 15.87 -0.16
CA HIS A 38 17.28 15.21 -1.15
C HIS A 38 16.56 14.95 -2.48
N VAL A 39 15.27 14.62 -2.45
CA VAL A 39 14.46 14.43 -3.67
C VAL A 39 14.14 15.76 -4.35
N CYS A 40 13.94 16.83 -3.57
CA CYS A 40 13.72 18.18 -4.10
C CYS A 40 14.96 18.77 -4.80
N GLU A 41 16.16 18.34 -4.41
CA GLU A 41 17.43 18.74 -5.00
C GLU A 41 17.77 18.00 -6.31
N GLN A 42 17.19 16.81 -6.54
CA GLN A 42 17.46 15.98 -7.71
C GLN A 42 16.51 16.21 -8.90
N VAL A 43 15.70 17.27 -8.87
CA VAL A 43 14.68 17.56 -9.91
C VAL A 43 15.36 17.94 -11.25
N PRO A 44 15.16 17.17 -12.34
CA PRO A 44 15.54 17.55 -13.70
C PRO A 44 14.91 18.88 -14.04
N THR A 45 15.76 19.78 -14.49
CA THR A 45 15.49 21.20 -14.53
C THR A 45 14.79 21.60 -15.84
N TYR A 46 13.79 20.84 -16.34
CA TYR A 46 13.10 21.22 -17.58
C TYR A 46 11.80 21.98 -17.35
N THR A 47 10.88 21.50 -16.51
CA THR A 47 9.65 22.27 -16.22
C THR A 47 9.92 23.54 -15.40
N ARG A 48 10.88 23.52 -14.46
CA ARG A 48 11.30 24.73 -13.72
C ARG A 48 11.95 25.79 -14.62
N ALA A 49 12.84 25.39 -15.53
CA ALA A 49 13.51 26.34 -16.40
C ALA A 49 12.62 26.86 -17.54
N ALA A 50 11.67 26.03 -18.03
CA ALA A 50 10.65 26.47 -18.97
C ALA A 50 9.67 27.50 -18.35
N ALA A 51 9.38 27.39 -17.04
CA ALA A 51 8.60 28.38 -16.30
C ALA A 51 9.37 29.68 -16.00
N GLU A 52 10.71 29.66 -16.05
CA GLU A 52 11.59 30.81 -15.81
C GLU A 52 12.17 31.46 -17.10
N GLU A 53 11.68 31.06 -18.29
CA GLU A 53 12.19 31.51 -19.60
C GLU A 53 13.72 31.39 -19.78
N ARG A 54 14.36 30.41 -19.12
CA ARG A 54 15.79 30.15 -19.27
C ARG A 54 16.03 29.08 -20.33
N PRO A 55 16.81 29.35 -21.39
CA PRO A 55 17.14 28.33 -22.38
C PRO A 55 18.03 27.26 -21.71
N VAL A 56 17.48 26.06 -21.52
CA VAL A 56 18.25 24.88 -21.10
C VAL A 56 18.84 24.21 -22.32
N ALA A 57 20.13 23.90 -22.29
CA ALA A 57 20.78 23.22 -23.40
C ALA A 57 20.23 21.79 -23.54
N PHE A 58 19.98 21.38 -24.78
CA PHE A 58 19.48 20.04 -25.11
C PHE A 58 20.37 18.92 -24.56
N ASP A 59 21.69 19.11 -24.64
CA ASP A 59 22.68 18.12 -24.18
C ASP A 59 22.66 17.91 -22.67
N ASP A 60 22.45 18.98 -21.89
CA ASP A 60 22.35 18.91 -20.43
C ASP A 60 21.16 18.06 -20.00
N VAL A 61 20.06 18.15 -20.74
CA VAL A 61 18.85 17.41 -20.42
C VAL A 61 18.95 15.98 -20.88
N MET A 62 19.51 15.75 -22.06
CA MET A 62 19.80 14.39 -22.48
C MET A 62 20.70 13.69 -21.48
N SER A 63 21.72 14.38 -20.96
CA SER A 63 22.55 13.88 -19.87
C SER A 63 21.74 13.59 -18.60
N ALA A 64 20.92 14.54 -18.14
CA ALA A 64 20.08 14.36 -16.96
C ALA A 64 19.07 13.20 -17.12
N LEU A 65 18.47 13.06 -18.30
CA LEU A 65 17.59 11.96 -18.63
C LEU A 65 18.34 10.64 -18.65
N LEU A 66 19.52 10.55 -19.25
CA LEU A 66 20.29 9.31 -19.26
C LEU A 66 20.70 8.86 -17.85
N ASN A 67 20.96 9.82 -16.96
CA ASN A 67 21.34 9.55 -15.57
C ASN A 67 20.15 9.36 -14.62
N PHE A 68 18.92 9.71 -15.03
CA PHE A 68 17.73 9.50 -14.21
C PHE A 68 17.32 8.02 -14.22
N ASP A 69 17.29 7.42 -13.02
CA ASP A 69 16.90 6.03 -12.78
C ASP A 69 15.41 5.91 -12.37
N PRO A 70 14.49 5.72 -13.34
CA PRO A 70 13.09 5.48 -13.03
C PRO A 70 12.85 4.11 -12.36
N GLY A 71 13.81 3.19 -12.46
CA GLY A 71 13.75 1.88 -11.82
C GLY A 71 13.74 2.01 -10.31
N GLN A 72 14.61 2.87 -9.76
CA GLN A 72 14.65 3.16 -8.32
C GLN A 72 13.33 3.75 -7.78
N VAL A 73 12.68 4.63 -8.55
CA VAL A 73 11.38 5.21 -8.15
C VAL A 73 10.31 4.12 -8.05
N VAL A 74 10.22 3.27 -9.09
CA VAL A 74 9.25 2.17 -9.13
C VAL A 74 9.54 1.12 -8.06
N SER A 75 10.80 0.74 -7.83
CA SER A 75 11.17 -0.21 -6.77
C SER A 75 10.82 0.32 -5.38
N SER A 76 11.00 1.62 -5.15
CA SER A 76 10.61 2.27 -3.89
C SER A 76 9.10 2.22 -3.67
N TRP A 77 8.31 2.43 -4.72
CA TRP A 77 6.85 2.27 -4.67
C TRP A 77 6.41 0.82 -4.43
N HIS A 78 7.10 -0.16 -5.01
CA HIS A 78 6.85 -1.58 -4.71
C HIS A 78 7.17 -1.93 -3.25
N ALA A 79 8.29 -1.45 -2.72
CA ALA A 79 8.65 -1.64 -1.32
C ALA A 79 7.60 -1.01 -0.39
N PHE A 80 7.22 0.25 -0.67
CA PHE A 80 6.15 0.94 0.05
C PHE A 80 4.84 0.16 -0.01
N ARG A 81 4.43 -0.32 -1.18
CA ARG A 81 3.18 -1.07 -1.37
C ARG A 81 3.19 -2.39 -0.60
N THR A 82 4.32 -3.08 -0.60
CA THR A 82 4.51 -4.32 0.14
C THR A 82 4.35 -4.08 1.64
N LEU A 83 5.04 -3.06 2.17
CA LEU A 83 4.93 -2.66 3.57
C LEU A 83 3.48 -2.26 3.91
N GLN A 84 2.84 -1.46 3.06
CA GLN A 84 1.48 -1.00 3.25
C GLN A 84 0.48 -2.17 3.32
N LEU A 85 0.57 -3.13 2.41
CA LEU A 85 -0.29 -4.33 2.43
C LEU A 85 -0.02 -5.18 3.67
N SER A 86 1.25 -5.37 4.04
CA SER A 86 1.61 -6.18 5.20
C SER A 86 1.05 -5.63 6.51
N LEU A 87 0.96 -4.30 6.64
CA LEU A 87 0.51 -3.63 7.85
C LEU A 87 -0.99 -3.34 7.86
N LEU A 88 -1.55 -2.83 6.75
CA LEU A 88 -2.91 -2.31 6.74
C LEU A 88 -3.96 -3.37 6.38
N SER A 89 -3.64 -4.35 5.52
CA SER A 89 -4.60 -5.40 5.14
C SER A 89 -5.07 -6.25 6.33
N PRO A 90 -4.21 -6.63 7.29
CA PRO A 90 -4.67 -7.30 8.50
C PRO A 90 -5.65 -6.46 9.35
N LEU A 91 -5.45 -5.14 9.40
CA LEU A 91 -6.34 -4.24 10.12
C LEU A 91 -7.72 -4.15 9.44
N CYS A 92 -7.79 -4.17 8.11
CA CYS A 92 -9.07 -4.25 7.40
C CYS A 92 -9.85 -5.51 7.80
N ALA A 93 -9.18 -6.67 7.85
CA ALA A 93 -9.80 -7.92 8.27
C ALA A 93 -10.30 -7.84 9.73
N GLN A 94 -9.53 -7.21 10.62
CA GLN A 94 -9.92 -7.00 12.01
C GLN A 94 -11.13 -6.07 12.14
N VAL A 95 -11.16 -4.97 11.39
CA VAL A 95 -12.33 -4.06 11.36
C VAL A 95 -13.58 -4.81 10.91
N GLN A 96 -13.49 -5.58 9.82
CA GLN A 96 -14.60 -6.38 9.31
C GLN A 96 -15.06 -7.46 10.29
N ASP A 97 -14.16 -8.07 11.06
CA ASP A 97 -14.53 -8.98 12.14
C ASP A 97 -15.29 -8.26 13.26
N LEU A 98 -14.77 -7.12 13.75
CA LEU A 98 -15.42 -6.34 14.79
C LEU A 98 -16.79 -5.81 14.34
N GLN A 99 -16.94 -5.41 13.08
CA GLN A 99 -18.22 -5.03 12.49
C GLN A 99 -19.21 -6.20 12.54
N ARG A 100 -18.79 -7.40 12.11
CA ARG A 100 -19.65 -8.60 12.18
C ARG A 100 -20.05 -8.94 13.62
N ARG A 101 -19.14 -8.75 14.58
CA ARG A 101 -19.41 -9.00 16.00
C ARG A 101 -20.42 -8.01 16.57
N ILE A 102 -20.28 -6.70 16.29
CA ILE A 102 -21.22 -5.70 16.79
C ILE A 102 -22.61 -5.88 16.16
N THR A 103 -22.70 -6.22 14.87
CA THR A 103 -23.98 -6.55 14.21
C THR A 103 -24.70 -7.72 14.88
N ARG A 104 -23.96 -8.73 15.36
CA ARG A 104 -24.54 -9.87 16.10
C ARG A 104 -24.96 -9.53 17.53
N ILE A 105 -24.25 -8.60 18.18
CA ILE A 105 -24.52 -8.20 19.57
C ILE A 105 -25.69 -7.23 19.65
N LYS A 106 -25.74 -6.22 18.77
CA LYS A 106 -26.75 -5.16 18.78
C LYS A 106 -28.21 -5.63 19.01
N PRO A 107 -28.74 -6.67 18.34
CA PRO A 107 -30.12 -7.11 18.57
C PRO A 107 -30.36 -7.79 19.92
N ARG A 108 -29.30 -8.15 20.66
CA ARG A 108 -29.35 -8.84 21.97
C ARG A 108 -29.18 -7.88 23.14
N VAL A 109 -29.01 -6.60 22.85
CA VAL A 109 -28.82 -5.53 23.82
C VAL A 109 -30.13 -4.79 24.00
N HIS A 110 -30.48 -4.48 25.25
CA HIS A 110 -31.80 -3.92 25.59
C HIS A 110 -31.75 -2.61 26.37
N ARG A 111 -30.58 -2.27 26.93
CA ARG A 111 -30.37 -0.98 27.58
C ARG A 111 -30.15 0.08 26.50
N LEU A 112 -30.85 1.20 26.60
CA LEU A 112 -30.71 2.32 25.66
C LEU A 112 -29.25 2.81 25.55
N GLU A 113 -28.53 2.85 26.66
CA GLU A 113 -27.11 3.21 26.72
C GLU A 113 -26.24 2.27 25.88
N ASP A 114 -26.42 0.96 26.06
CA ASP A 114 -25.63 -0.05 25.35
C ASP A 114 -26.01 -0.10 23.84
N ILE A 115 -27.27 0.22 23.48
CA ILE A 115 -27.71 0.38 22.08
C ILE A 115 -27.01 1.58 21.44
N GLY A 116 -26.99 2.73 22.12
CA GLY A 116 -26.26 3.92 21.67
C GLY A 116 -24.77 3.66 21.49
N GLN A 117 -24.16 2.88 22.41
CA GLN A 117 -22.76 2.44 22.26
C GLN A 117 -22.56 1.55 21.04
N CYS A 118 -23.48 0.64 20.74
CA CYS A 118 -23.39 -0.19 19.53
C CYS A 118 -23.41 0.66 18.25
N ASP A 119 -24.24 1.70 18.20
CA ASP A 119 -24.32 2.63 17.07
C ASP A 119 -23.03 3.44 16.91
N GLU A 120 -22.51 3.97 18.01
CA GLU A 120 -21.25 4.70 18.01
C GLU A 120 -20.07 3.83 17.55
N ILE A 121 -19.98 2.59 18.05
CA ILE A 121 -18.95 1.64 17.62
C ILE A 121 -19.07 1.34 16.14
N THR A 122 -20.29 1.16 15.62
CA THR A 122 -20.53 0.91 14.20
C THR A 122 -20.04 2.07 13.34
N ILE A 123 -20.35 3.31 13.74
CA ILE A 123 -19.89 4.53 13.04
C ILE A 123 -18.36 4.63 13.10
N ARG A 124 -17.74 4.40 14.25
CA ARG A 124 -16.28 4.44 14.41
C ARG A 124 -15.58 3.40 13.54
N LEU A 125 -16.04 2.14 13.55
CA LEU A 125 -15.50 1.08 12.71
C LEU A 125 -15.64 1.39 11.21
N ALA A 126 -16.74 2.01 10.78
CA ALA A 126 -16.92 2.43 9.40
C ALA A 126 -15.94 3.55 8.99
N ARG A 127 -15.63 4.47 9.92
CA ARG A 127 -14.61 5.51 9.70
C ARG A 127 -13.21 4.90 9.56
N GLU A 128 -12.84 3.98 10.45
CA GLU A 128 -11.54 3.30 10.36
C GLU A 128 -11.38 2.49 9.07
N GLN A 129 -12.44 1.75 8.67
CA GLN A 129 -12.44 1.05 7.39
C GLN A 129 -12.19 2.01 6.23
N LYS A 130 -12.88 3.16 6.20
CA LYS A 130 -12.72 4.16 5.15
C LYS A 130 -11.31 4.73 5.11
N VAL A 131 -10.68 4.96 6.27
CA VAL A 131 -9.29 5.45 6.35
C VAL A 131 -8.33 4.41 5.77
N LEU A 132 -8.48 3.14 6.15
CA LEU A 132 -7.68 2.04 5.63
C LEU A 132 -7.84 1.88 4.11
N ASP A 133 -9.07 1.87 3.62
CA ASP A 133 -9.38 1.74 2.19
C ASP A 133 -8.77 2.90 1.39
N THR A 134 -8.91 4.13 1.90
CA THR A 134 -8.34 5.33 1.26
C THR A 134 -6.81 5.25 1.20
N ALA A 135 -6.16 4.78 2.28
CA ALA A 135 -4.72 4.61 2.31
C ALA A 135 -4.27 3.54 1.30
N LEU A 136 -4.92 2.37 1.29
CA LEU A 136 -4.63 1.27 0.39
C LEU A 136 -4.81 1.65 -1.08
N GLN A 137 -5.90 2.34 -1.41
CA GLN A 137 -6.16 2.82 -2.77
C GLN A 137 -5.15 3.89 -3.20
N TRP A 138 -4.74 4.76 -2.27
CA TRP A 138 -3.72 5.77 -2.55
C TRP A 138 -2.39 5.12 -2.95
N GLY A 139 -1.92 4.13 -2.19
CA GLY A 139 -0.66 3.44 -2.51
C GLY A 139 -0.67 2.70 -3.85
N GLU A 140 -1.80 2.07 -4.19
CA GLU A 140 -2.02 1.43 -5.49
C GLU A 140 -1.98 2.43 -6.64
N ARG A 141 -2.75 3.53 -6.54
CA ARG A 141 -2.82 4.56 -7.59
C ARG A 141 -1.46 5.18 -7.91
N TYR A 142 -0.62 5.39 -6.91
CA TYR A 142 0.70 5.97 -7.12
C TYR A 142 1.71 4.96 -7.67
N LEU A 143 1.61 3.69 -7.29
CA LEU A 143 2.40 2.63 -7.92
C LEU A 143 2.03 2.50 -9.41
N ASP A 144 0.73 2.45 -9.72
CA ASP A 144 0.26 2.39 -11.11
C ASP A 144 0.72 3.61 -11.92
N ALA A 145 0.62 4.80 -11.33
CA ALA A 145 1.11 6.02 -11.95
C ALA A 145 2.63 5.95 -12.21
N ALA A 146 3.43 5.48 -11.25
CA ALA A 146 4.87 5.31 -11.42
C ALA A 146 5.21 4.34 -12.56
N LEU A 147 4.47 3.21 -12.66
CA LEU A 147 4.65 2.23 -13.73
C LEU A 147 4.34 2.83 -15.11
N VAL A 148 3.22 3.55 -15.24
CA VAL A 148 2.82 4.20 -16.50
C VAL A 148 3.82 5.28 -16.91
N LEU A 149 4.28 6.09 -15.95
CA LEU A 149 5.23 7.16 -16.24
C LEU A 149 6.61 6.61 -16.60
N LYS A 150 7.07 5.54 -15.95
CA LYS A 150 8.31 4.83 -16.34
C LYS A 150 8.20 4.31 -17.76
N TYR A 151 7.10 3.66 -18.10
CA TYR A 151 6.89 3.17 -19.46
C TYR A 151 6.88 4.30 -20.50
N GLY A 152 6.21 5.43 -20.20
CA GLY A 152 6.19 6.61 -21.09
C GLY A 152 7.57 7.24 -21.27
N LEU A 153 8.36 7.30 -20.20
CA LEU A 153 9.74 7.75 -20.21
C LEU A 153 10.63 6.84 -21.08
N ASP A 154 10.61 5.53 -20.83
CA ASP A 154 11.40 4.55 -21.56
C ASP A 154 11.09 4.63 -23.07
N LYS A 155 9.79 4.65 -23.42
CA LYS A 155 9.33 4.81 -24.81
C LYS A 155 9.81 6.11 -25.45
N SER A 156 9.75 7.22 -24.73
CA SER A 156 10.14 8.53 -25.24
C SER A 156 11.66 8.63 -25.41
N ARG A 157 12.45 8.02 -24.52
CA ARG A 157 13.91 7.91 -24.65
C ARG A 157 14.30 7.09 -25.88
N ASP A 158 13.67 5.94 -26.09
CA ASP A 158 13.92 5.09 -27.26
C ASP A 158 13.58 5.81 -28.57
N ALA A 159 12.44 6.50 -28.61
CA ALA A 159 12.02 7.29 -29.77
C ALA A 159 12.98 8.47 -30.05
N ALA A 160 13.41 9.19 -29.01
CA ALA A 160 14.42 10.24 -29.13
C ALA A 160 15.75 9.69 -29.70
N GLY A 161 16.20 8.53 -29.22
CA GLY A 161 17.40 7.86 -29.70
C GLY A 161 17.30 7.44 -31.16
N GLN A 162 16.15 6.92 -31.60
CA GLN A 162 15.91 6.54 -33.00
C GLN A 162 15.87 7.78 -33.92
N ALA A 163 15.14 8.83 -33.53
CA ALA A 163 15.04 10.06 -34.30
C ALA A 163 16.40 10.77 -34.44
N ALA A 164 17.21 10.78 -33.38
CA ALA A 164 18.57 11.34 -33.41
C ALA A 164 19.48 10.56 -34.38
N ARG A 165 19.44 9.23 -34.37
CA ARG A 165 20.21 8.38 -35.31
C ARG A 165 19.77 8.55 -36.76
N ALA A 166 18.49 8.85 -36.99
CA ALA A 166 17.95 9.13 -38.31
C ALA A 166 18.26 10.56 -38.82
N GLY A 167 18.92 11.39 -38.01
CA GLY A 167 19.19 12.80 -38.34
C GLY A 167 17.96 13.71 -38.25
N ASN A 168 16.84 13.23 -37.69
CA ASN A 168 15.63 14.02 -37.50
C ASN A 168 15.67 14.75 -36.15
N HIS A 169 16.40 15.85 -36.11
CA HIS A 169 16.62 16.63 -34.89
C HIS A 169 15.34 17.27 -34.33
N ILE A 170 14.35 17.57 -35.18
CA ILE A 170 13.08 18.16 -34.75
C ILE A 170 12.24 17.12 -34.00
N GLU A 171 12.13 15.90 -34.51
CA GLU A 171 11.44 14.81 -33.80
C GLU A 171 12.19 14.37 -32.55
N ALA A 172 13.53 14.32 -32.60
CA ALA A 172 14.34 14.00 -31.42
C ALA A 172 14.08 14.99 -30.29
N THR A 173 14.09 16.30 -30.56
CA THR A 173 13.82 17.34 -29.54
C THR A 173 12.41 17.24 -28.95
N SER A 174 11.41 16.90 -29.76
CA SER A 174 10.04 16.65 -29.28
C SER A 174 9.97 15.46 -28.31
N HIS A 175 10.59 14.34 -28.66
CA HIS A 175 10.62 13.14 -27.80
C HIS A 175 11.41 13.35 -26.51
N VAL A 176 12.48 14.14 -26.54
CA VAL A 176 13.23 14.52 -25.34
C VAL A 176 12.39 15.36 -24.40
N ARG A 177 11.58 16.29 -24.92
CA ARG A 177 10.65 17.07 -24.10
C ARG A 177 9.62 16.15 -23.42
N ALA A 178 9.02 15.22 -24.16
CA ALA A 178 8.09 14.25 -23.58
C ALA A 178 8.74 13.38 -22.50
N ALA A 179 9.97 12.92 -22.73
CA ALA A 179 10.75 12.18 -21.73
C ALA A 179 11.00 13.01 -20.46
N ALA A 180 11.35 14.29 -20.60
CA ALA A 180 11.53 15.21 -19.48
C ALA A 180 10.24 15.37 -18.66
N GLU A 181 9.08 15.55 -19.30
CA GLU A 181 7.80 15.64 -18.60
C GLU A 181 7.45 14.36 -17.82
N HIS A 182 7.78 13.19 -18.37
CA HIS A 182 7.58 11.92 -17.67
C HIS A 182 8.53 11.77 -16.47
N ALA A 183 9.79 12.19 -16.60
CA ALA A 183 10.76 12.18 -15.51
C ALA A 183 10.36 13.14 -14.38
N ASP A 184 9.91 14.35 -14.70
CA ASP A 184 9.44 15.33 -13.72
C ASP A 184 8.24 14.79 -12.93
N LYS A 185 7.26 14.20 -13.62
CA LYS A 185 6.10 13.56 -12.96
C LYS A 185 6.50 12.35 -12.11
N LEU A 186 7.50 11.58 -12.52
CA LEU A 186 8.02 10.47 -11.70
C LEU A 186 8.63 10.99 -10.39
N LEU A 187 9.24 12.16 -10.41
CA LEU A 187 9.78 12.78 -9.20
C LEU A 187 8.70 13.39 -8.33
N GLU A 188 7.67 14.00 -8.91
CA GLU A 188 6.50 14.39 -8.12
C GLU A 188 5.88 13.19 -7.40
N VAL A 189 5.84 12.04 -8.08
CA VAL A 189 5.40 10.77 -7.51
C VAL A 189 6.38 10.27 -6.44
N SER A 190 7.69 10.35 -6.63
CA SER A 190 8.66 9.96 -5.60
C SER A 190 8.57 10.83 -4.34
N ILE A 191 8.32 12.14 -4.48
CA ILE A 191 8.11 13.06 -3.36
C ILE A 191 6.94 12.63 -2.47
N GLN A 192 5.91 12.00 -3.04
CA GLN A 192 4.76 11.52 -2.26
C GLN A 192 5.14 10.38 -1.31
N LEU A 193 6.16 9.56 -1.65
CA LEU A 193 6.67 8.53 -0.75
C LEU A 193 7.27 9.11 0.52
N SER A 194 7.89 10.29 0.43
CA SER A 194 8.57 10.92 1.57
C SER A 194 7.63 11.71 2.47
N ARG A 195 6.32 11.77 2.17
CA ARG A 195 5.36 12.53 2.98
C ARG A 195 5.06 11.80 4.30
N PRO A 196 5.29 12.44 5.47
CA PRO A 196 5.16 11.78 6.77
C PRO A 196 3.72 11.32 7.06
N GLY A 197 2.72 12.12 6.66
CA GLY A 197 1.29 11.77 6.83
C GLY A 197 0.79 10.62 5.94
N ARG A 198 1.64 10.06 5.08
CA ARG A 198 1.32 8.94 4.18
C ARG A 198 2.07 7.66 4.54
N GLN A 199 2.87 7.68 5.59
CA GLN A 199 3.61 6.50 6.02
C GLN A 199 2.67 5.43 6.60
N PRO A 200 2.84 4.15 6.23
CA PRO A 200 2.01 3.06 6.74
C PRO A 200 2.18 2.84 8.25
N GLN A 201 3.39 3.01 8.78
CA GLN A 201 3.72 2.65 10.17
C GLN A 201 2.99 3.50 11.23
N PRO A 202 2.96 4.85 11.14
CA PRO A 202 2.18 5.66 12.07
C PRO A 202 0.68 5.38 11.99
N LEU A 203 0.17 5.18 10.76
CA LEU A 203 -1.24 4.86 10.52
C LEU A 203 -1.63 3.51 11.16
N HIS A 204 -0.81 2.48 10.94
CA HIS A 204 -0.99 1.16 11.53
C HIS A 204 -1.06 1.25 13.06
N THR A 205 -0.11 1.93 13.70
CA THR A 205 -0.08 2.06 15.17
C THR A 205 -1.33 2.76 15.71
N SER A 206 -1.74 3.87 15.08
CA SER A 206 -2.93 4.61 15.48
C SER A 206 -4.20 3.77 15.36
N ILE A 207 -4.41 3.11 14.22
CA ILE A 207 -5.63 2.32 14.00
C ILE A 207 -5.64 1.08 14.88
N LYS A 208 -4.51 0.37 15.00
CA LYS A 208 -4.40 -0.82 15.85
C LYS A 208 -4.82 -0.54 17.29
N THR A 209 -4.31 0.53 17.90
CA THR A 209 -4.68 0.91 19.27
C THR A 209 -6.17 1.22 19.42
N GLN A 210 -6.78 1.90 18.44
CA GLN A 210 -8.22 2.14 18.43
C GLN A 210 -9.02 0.84 18.33
N LEU A 211 -8.59 -0.11 17.48
CA LEU A 211 -9.24 -1.41 17.35
C LEU A 211 -9.14 -2.27 18.61
N GLU A 212 -8.02 -2.23 19.33
CA GLU A 212 -7.86 -2.90 20.62
C GLU A 212 -8.84 -2.37 21.68
N VAL A 213 -9.02 -1.06 21.74
CA VAL A 213 -10.02 -0.42 22.61
C VAL A 213 -11.44 -0.84 22.20
N LEU A 214 -11.78 -0.74 20.90
CA LEU A 214 -13.11 -1.13 20.41
C LEU A 214 -13.39 -2.62 20.65
N GLN A 215 -12.39 -3.48 20.48
CA GLN A 215 -12.52 -4.91 20.76
C GLN A 215 -12.90 -5.17 22.22
N THR A 216 -12.28 -4.47 23.16
CA THR A 216 -12.57 -4.58 24.60
C THR A 216 -14.01 -4.14 24.92
N VAL A 217 -14.45 -3.05 24.32
CA VAL A 217 -15.84 -2.56 24.49
C VAL A 217 -16.83 -3.55 23.90
N ILE A 218 -16.57 -4.06 22.68
CA ILE A 218 -17.41 -5.07 22.02
C ILE A 218 -17.49 -6.36 22.85
N GLN A 219 -16.39 -6.80 23.46
CA GLN A 219 -16.39 -7.96 24.36
C GLN A 219 -17.27 -7.72 25.60
N THR A 220 -17.20 -6.52 26.18
CA THR A 220 -18.01 -6.13 27.34
C THR A 220 -19.50 -6.04 27.00
N LEU A 221 -19.84 -5.48 25.85
CA LEU A 221 -21.22 -5.46 25.35
C LEU A 221 -21.73 -6.88 25.07
N GLY A 222 -20.89 -7.73 24.48
CA GLY A 222 -21.21 -9.13 24.24
C GLY A 222 -21.50 -9.90 25.52
N SER A 223 -20.68 -9.73 26.56
CA SER A 223 -20.88 -10.42 27.85
C SER A 223 -22.18 -9.98 28.53
N ARG A 224 -22.50 -8.68 28.51
CA ARG A 224 -23.77 -8.13 29.02
C ARG A 224 -24.97 -8.68 28.26
N ALA A 225 -24.90 -8.75 26.94
CA ALA A 225 -25.96 -9.31 26.10
C ALA A 225 -26.22 -10.81 26.34
N THR A 226 -25.22 -11.55 26.81
CA THR A 226 -25.33 -12.99 27.12
C THR A 226 -25.61 -13.31 28.60
N SER A 227 -25.66 -12.31 29.48
CA SER A 227 -25.81 -12.54 30.92
C SER A 227 -27.20 -13.10 31.26
N ARG A 228 -27.23 -14.30 31.87
CA ARG A 228 -28.45 -15.00 32.31
C ARG A 228 -29.29 -14.21 33.31
N VAL A 229 -28.65 -13.36 34.12
CA VAL A 229 -29.33 -12.46 35.07
C VAL A 229 -30.24 -11.48 34.34
N TRP A 230 -29.80 -10.99 33.18
CA TRP A 230 -30.60 -10.08 32.34
C TRP A 230 -31.71 -10.80 31.59
N ALA A 231 -31.46 -12.01 31.09
CA ALA A 231 -32.52 -12.85 30.55
C ALA A 231 -33.64 -13.12 31.58
N PHE A 232 -33.29 -13.31 32.86
CA PHE A 232 -34.26 -13.50 33.94
C PHE A 232 -35.04 -12.20 34.28
N VAL A 233 -34.36 -11.05 34.36
CA VAL A 233 -35.01 -9.73 34.52
C VAL A 233 -35.95 -9.43 33.36
N GLN A 234 -35.64 -9.89 32.14
CA GLN A 234 -36.52 -9.74 30.97
C GLN A 234 -37.77 -10.61 31.02
N VAL A 235 -37.64 -11.87 31.46
CA VAL A 235 -38.81 -12.75 31.66
C VAL A 235 -39.71 -12.18 32.76
N ALA A 236 -39.14 -11.72 33.88
CA ALA A 236 -39.90 -11.13 34.98
C ALA A 236 -40.56 -9.78 34.62
N SER A 237 -39.89 -8.92 33.84
CA SER A 237 -40.47 -7.65 33.41
C SER A 237 -41.52 -7.80 32.32
N ARG A 238 -41.43 -8.80 31.43
CA ARG A 238 -42.51 -9.16 30.50
C ARG A 238 -43.72 -9.78 31.21
N SER A 239 -43.52 -10.67 32.18
CA SER A 239 -44.64 -11.29 32.90
C SER A 239 -45.44 -10.27 33.71
N ASN A 240 -44.81 -9.21 34.24
CA ASN A 240 -45.54 -8.15 34.94
C ASN A 240 -46.40 -7.28 34.03
N TYR A 241 -46.07 -7.16 32.73
CA TYR A 241 -46.92 -6.44 31.77
C TYR A 241 -48.08 -7.30 31.26
N GLU A 242 -47.95 -8.63 31.24
CA GLU A 242 -49.02 -9.56 30.82
C GLU A 242 -50.03 -9.89 31.94
N VAL A 243 -49.73 -9.56 33.20
CA VAL A 243 -50.65 -9.79 34.35
C VAL A 243 -51.52 -8.55 34.65
N HIS A 244 -51.24 -7.41 34.03
CA HIS A 244 -52.01 -6.16 34.22
C HIS A 244 -52.80 -5.69 32.99
N TYR A 245 -53.13 -6.60 32.08
CA TYR A 245 -54.16 -6.40 31.04
C TYR A 245 -55.26 -7.46 31.14
#